data_AF-A0A6M4FJL0-F1
#
_entry.id   AF-A0A6M4FJL0-F1
#
_cell.length_a   1.000
_cell.length_b   1.000
_cell.length_c   1.000
_cell.angle_alpha   90.00
_cell.angle_beta   90.00
_cell.angle_gamma   90.00
#
_symmetry.space_group_name_H-M   'P 1'
#
loop_
_entity.id
_entity.type
_entity.pdbx_description
1 polymer ?
#
loop_
_entity_poly.entity_id
_entity_poly.type
_entity_poly.pdbx_seq_one_letter_code
_entity_poly.pdbx_strand_id
1 'polypeptide(L)' 'MAFDSLEAFFAMGGHAPYVWSAWAMTAVLMLGAVIHARAERRRLIRDLQRRERRERRVESEMSRRQVNET' A
#
# COMPACT_ATOMS: atom_id res chain seq x y z
N MET A 1 28.07 8.10 36.63
CA MET A 1 27.40 8.49 35.37
C MET A 1 26.43 7.35 35.06
N ALA A 2 25.13 7.55 35.30
CA ALA A 2 24.17 6.45 35.49
C ALA A 2 23.37 6.09 34.23
N PHE A 3 23.61 6.72 33.08
CA PHE A 3 22.84 6.51 31.86
C PHE A 3 23.68 6.86 30.62
N ASP A 4 24.80 6.17 30.38
CA ASP A 4 25.73 6.57 29.30
C ASP A 4 25.42 5.98 27.92
N SER A 5 24.39 5.15 27.76
CA SER A 5 24.07 4.68 26.41
C SER A 5 22.64 4.19 26.26
N LEU A 6 22.03 4.56 25.13
CA LEU A 6 20.84 3.87 24.60
C LEU A 6 21.07 2.35 24.63
N GLU A 7 22.29 1.92 24.35
CA GLU A 7 22.75 0.53 24.45
C GLU A 7 22.49 -0.12 25.83
N ALA A 8 22.68 0.58 26.96
CA ALA A 8 22.33 0.07 28.29
C ALA A 8 20.80 -0.03 28.51
N PHE A 9 20.00 0.76 27.79
CA PHE A 9 18.53 0.69 27.77
C PHE A 9 18.03 -0.51 26.93
N PHE A 10 18.74 -0.82 25.84
CA PHE A 10 18.57 -2.05 25.05
C PHE A 10 19.25 -3.28 25.71
N ALA A 11 20.10 -3.11 26.71
CA ALA A 11 20.86 -4.19 27.32
C ALA A 11 20.62 -4.33 28.84
N MET A 12 19.54 -3.74 29.37
CA MET A 12 19.28 -3.63 30.82
C MET A 12 18.95 -4.95 31.55
N GLY A 13 19.40 -6.11 31.05
CA GLY A 13 19.18 -7.42 31.68
C GLY A 13 18.63 -8.50 30.73
N GLY A 14 18.87 -8.42 29.42
CA GLY A 14 18.52 -9.48 28.47
C GLY A 14 17.08 -9.48 27.93
N HIS A 15 16.24 -8.51 28.31
CA HIS A 15 14.82 -8.46 27.93
C HIS A 15 14.49 -7.65 26.67
N ALA A 16 15.39 -6.78 26.22
CA ALA A 16 15.13 -5.95 25.04
C ALA A 16 14.79 -6.71 23.75
N PRO A 17 15.39 -7.87 23.41
CA PRO A 17 14.96 -8.61 22.21
C PRO A 17 13.49 -9.07 22.29
N TYR A 18 12.93 -9.25 23.49
CA TYR A 18 11.52 -9.60 23.65
C TYR A 18 10.58 -8.40 23.40
N VAL A 19 10.94 -7.22 23.89
CA VAL A 19 10.14 -6.00 23.67
C VAL A 19 10.20 -5.58 22.20
N TRP A 20 11.40 -5.62 21.62
CA TRP A 20 11.60 -5.27 20.22
C TRP A 20 10.96 -6.28 19.27
N SER A 21 10.94 -7.57 19.60
CA SER A 21 10.21 -8.55 18.77
C SER A 21 8.70 -8.35 18.84
N ALA A 22 8.12 -8.03 20.01
CA ALA A 22 6.70 -7.68 20.12
C ALA A 22 6.35 -6.39 19.34
N TRP A 23 7.18 -5.35 19.45
CA TRP A 23 7.02 -4.12 18.67
C TRP A 23 7.22 -4.35 17.17
N ALA A 24 8.23 -5.11 16.77
CA ALA A 24 8.49 -5.46 15.39
C ALA A 24 7.33 -6.28 14.80
N MET A 25 6.80 -7.26 15.54
CA MET A 25 5.64 -8.04 15.12
C MET A 25 4.43 -7.13 14.87
N THR A 26 4.18 -6.21 15.80
CA THR A 26 3.08 -5.24 15.69
C THR A 26 3.28 -4.31 14.49
N ALA A 27 4.51 -3.79 14.30
CA ALA A 27 4.86 -2.95 13.17
C ALA A 27 4.71 -3.70 11.84
N VAL A 28 5.11 -4.97 11.77
CA VAL A 28 4.95 -5.83 10.59
C VAL A 28 3.48 -6.06 10.26
N LEU A 29 2.64 -6.37 11.27
CA LEU A 29 1.19 -6.52 11.07
C LEU A 29 0.56 -5.22 10.57
N MET A 30 0.95 -4.08 11.16
CA MET A 30 0.43 -2.77 10.78
C MET A 30 0.88 -2.39 9.35
N LEU A 31 2.16 -2.59 9.02
CA LEU A 31 2.67 -2.41 7.65
C LEU A 31 1.96 -3.34 6.67
N GLY A 32 1.78 -4.60 7.04
CA GLY A 32 1.08 -5.61 6.25
C GLY A 32 -0.35 -5.18 5.93
N ALA A 33 -1.09 -4.70 6.93
CA ALA A 33 -2.43 -4.17 6.76
C ALA A 33 -2.45 -2.93 5.85
N VAL A 34 -1.51 -2.00 6.01
CA VAL A 34 -1.41 -0.80 5.17
C VAL A 34 -1.06 -1.16 3.72
N ILE A 35 -0.12 -2.07 3.51
CA ILE A 35 0.28 -2.56 2.19
C ILE A 35 -0.91 -3.28 1.55
N HIS A 36 -1.61 -4.13 2.29
CA HIS A 36 -2.77 -4.85 1.82
C HIS A 36 -3.89 -3.89 1.40
N ALA A 37 -4.25 -2.93 2.26
CA ALA A 37 -5.25 -1.91 1.96
C ALA A 37 -4.86 -1.07 0.72
N ARG A 38 -3.57 -0.70 0.58
CA ARG A 38 -3.08 0.00 -0.61
C ARG A 38 -3.09 -0.87 -1.86
N ALA A 39 -2.77 -2.15 -1.75
CA ALA A 39 -2.81 -3.09 -2.86
C ALA A 39 -4.24 -3.28 -3.37
N GLU A 40 -5.21 -3.41 -2.47
CA GLU A 40 -6.63 -3.52 -2.78
C GLU A 40 -7.15 -2.27 -3.48
N ARG A 41 -6.83 -1.08 -2.95
CA ARG A 41 -7.16 0.19 -3.60
C ARG A 41 -6.56 0.31 -5.00
N ARG A 42 -5.31 -0.13 -5.19
CA ARG A 42 -4.67 -0.14 -6.52
C ARG A 42 -5.29 -1.16 -7.47
N ARG A 43 -5.78 -2.30 -6.97
CA ARG A 43 -6.52 -3.28 -7.78
C ARG A 43 -7.83 -2.69 -8.27
N LEU A 44 -8.61 -2.09 -7.38
CA LEU A 44 -9.87 -1.41 -7.72
C LEU A 44 -9.66 -0.32 -8.78
N ILE A 45 -8.69 0.58 -8.58
CA ILE A 45 -8.40 1.65 -9.54
C ILE A 45 -7.97 1.07 -10.90
N ARG A 46 -7.14 0.02 -10.92
CA ARG A 46 -6.73 -0.61 -12.19
C ARG A 46 -7.90 -1.24 -12.93
N ASP A 47 -8.86 -1.81 -12.22
CA ASP A 47 -10.06 -2.37 -12.82
C ASP A 47 -10.99 -1.29 -13.38
N LEU A 48 -11.17 -0.17 -12.68
CA LEU A 48 -11.88 0.98 -13.24
C LEU A 48 -11.21 1.51 -14.50
N GLN A 49 -9.88 1.70 -14.48
CA GLN A 49 -9.13 2.16 -15.65
C GLN A 49 -9.23 1.20 -16.85
N ARG A 50 -9.35 -0.11 -16.61
CA ARG A 50 -9.56 -1.10 -17.68
C ARG A 50 -10.94 -0.97 -18.31
N ARG A 51 -11.98 -0.66 -17.54
CA ARG A 51 -13.34 -0.42 -18.03
C ARG A 51 -13.40 0.86 -18.85
N GLU A 52 -12.83 1.93 -18.32
CA GLU A 52 -12.79 3.25 -18.97
C GLU A 52 -12.10 3.20 -20.34
N ARG A 53 -11.01 2.43 -20.48
CA ARG A 53 -10.33 2.22 -21.77
C ARG A 53 -11.19 1.50 -22.82
N ARG A 54 -12.13 0.64 -22.40
CA ARG A 54 -13.04 -0.04 -23.33
C ARG A 54 -14.16 0.90 -23.78
N GLU A 55 -14.74 1.63 -22.84
CA GLU A 55 -15.80 2.61 -23.12
C GLU A 55 -15.30 3.71 -24.08
N ARG A 56 -14.10 4.26 -23.83
CA ARG A 56 -13.51 5.28 -24.72
C ARG A 56 -13.25 4.78 -26.14
N ARG A 57 -12.96 3.49 -26.34
CA ARG A 57 -12.79 2.93 -27.69
C ARG A 57 -14.11 2.88 -28.43
N VAL A 58 -15.16 2.39 -27.78
CA VAL A 58 -16.51 2.32 -28.36
C VAL A 58 -17.04 3.72 -28.66
N GLU A 59 -16.84 4.68 -27.76
CA GLU A 59 -17.24 6.08 -27.97
C GLU A 59 -16.49 6.73 -29.14
N SER A 60 -15.18 6.50 -29.26
CA SER A 60 -14.38 7.03 -30.37
C SER A 60 -14.78 6.45 -31.73
N GLU A 61 -15.21 5.18 -31.76
CA GLU A 61 -15.70 4.52 -32.97
C GLU A 61 -17.09 5.02 -33.37
N MET A 62 -17.99 5.25 -32.39
CA MET A 62 -19.29 5.88 -32.67
C MET A 62 -19.15 7.32 -33.15
N SER A 63 -18.29 8.12 -32.50
CA SER A 63 -18.05 9.51 -32.91
C SER A 63 -17.44 9.58 -34.32
N ARG A 64 -16.53 8.66 -34.68
CA ARG A 64 -16.01 8.53 -36.05
C ARG A 64 -17.06 8.13 -37.08
N ARG A 65 -17.98 7.22 -36.74
CA ARG A 65 -19.07 6.83 -37.64
C ARG A 65 -20.06 7.97 -37.87
N GLN A 66 -20.41 8.69 -36.80
CA GLN A 66 -21.33 9.81 -36.87
C GLN A 66 -20.77 10.98 -37.70
N VAL A 67 -19.46 11.27 -37.60
CA VAL A 67 -18.79 12.28 -38.43
C VAL A 67 -18.69 11.87 -39.90
N ASN A 68 -18.68 10.58 -40.22
CA ASN A 68 -18.56 10.09 -41.59
C ASN A 68 -19.93 9.95 -42.30
N GLU A 69 -21.04 10.10 -41.56
CA GLU A 69 -22.40 10.11 -42.12
C GLU A 69 -22.99 11.52 -42.33
N THR A 70 -22.27 12.57 -41.90
CA THR A 70 -22.56 13.99 -42.19
C THR A 70 -21.66 14.53 -43.28
#